data_AF-W0F5C1-F1
#
_entry.id   AF-W0F5C1-F1
#
_cell.length_a   1.000
_cell.length_b   1.000
_cell.length_c   1.000
_cell.angle_alpha   90.00
_cell.angle_beta   90.00
_cell.angle_gamma   90.00
#
_symmetry.space_group_name_H-M   'P 1'
#
loop_
_entity.id
_entity.type
_entity.pdbx_description
1 polymer ?
#
loop_
_entity_poly.entity_id
_entity_poly.type
_entity_poly.pdbx_seq_one_letter_code
_entity_poly.pdbx_strand_id
1 'polypeptide(L)'
;MVCFATSSCTLSFRKYKKPFAVESASDPQLKKLVGEWMCTKIVVESNNRAQELEMEDVLSSVREDLELNVIELGAPDSAWTSYRSNGNGYQAMQWEFQPANNINFSADGAPVGSFAIAALEKDTMVLLMQLRPPDGGAGKAVCSCQFTRINSRKIAGMRLYDPAINWWRPQPQKNESHTELVNRLKAMLKFDYVYIRSLYYSAATYIDTKRLNMPFIYYNGGIGLKDYPDGTDSFTNFFYSKENIEEAMHILAKGFGKVQYTKRPNYTLEYAQFMKDLADVIE
;
A
#
# COMPACT_ATOMS: atom_id res chain seq x y z
N MET A 1 5.05 30.87 -15.97
CA MET A 1 3.80 31.17 -15.23
C MET A 1 3.19 29.83 -14.85
N VAL A 2 3.45 29.37 -13.64
CA VAL A 2 2.98 28.06 -13.14
C VAL A 2 1.73 28.35 -12.31
N CYS A 3 0.57 27.99 -12.84
CA CYS A 3 -0.69 28.06 -12.10
C CYS A 3 -0.78 26.84 -11.17
N PHE A 4 -0.55 27.05 -9.88
CA PHE A 4 -0.96 26.07 -8.87
C PHE A 4 -2.46 26.20 -8.67
N ALA A 5 -3.23 25.26 -9.22
CA ALA A 5 -4.63 25.11 -8.90
C ALA A 5 -4.75 24.48 -7.50
N THR A 6 -4.82 25.29 -6.45
CA THR A 6 -5.24 24.83 -5.12
C THR A 6 -6.76 24.71 -5.12
N SER A 7 -7.29 23.63 -5.67
CA SER A 7 -8.70 23.28 -5.46
C SER A 7 -8.85 22.77 -4.03
N SER A 8 -9.45 23.58 -3.15
CA SER A 8 -10.00 23.12 -1.89
C SER A 8 -11.15 22.16 -2.20
N CYS A 9 -10.83 20.87 -2.28
CA CYS A 9 -11.81 19.81 -2.47
C CYS A 9 -12.50 19.59 -1.12
N THR A 10 -13.49 20.42 -0.81
CA THR A 10 -14.39 20.17 0.32
C THR A 10 -15.26 18.96 -0.08
N LEU A 11 -14.79 17.76 0.26
CA LEU A 11 -15.58 16.55 0.18
C LEU A 11 -16.73 16.69 1.18
N SER A 12 -17.89 17.18 0.72
CA SER A 12 -19.06 17.18 1.56
C SER A 12 -19.51 15.72 1.72
N PHE A 13 -19.47 15.19 2.94
CA PHE A 13 -20.04 13.88 3.32
C PHE A 13 -21.55 13.73 3.06
N ARG A 14 -22.21 14.69 2.42
CA ARG A 14 -23.66 14.76 2.19
C ARG A 14 -24.26 13.63 1.33
N LYS A 15 -23.55 12.56 0.97
CA LYS A 15 -24.10 11.53 0.05
C LYS A 15 -23.72 10.06 0.30
N TYR A 16 -23.33 9.63 1.50
CA TYR A 16 -23.48 8.18 1.79
C TYR A 16 -24.98 7.90 1.99
N LYS A 17 -25.63 7.38 0.94
CA LYS A 17 -27.10 7.33 0.84
C LYS A 17 -27.79 6.50 1.93
N LYS A 18 -27.06 5.62 2.63
CA LYS A 18 -27.45 5.00 3.91
C LYS A 18 -26.18 4.62 4.68
N PRO A 19 -26.10 4.85 6.00
CA PRO A 19 -25.00 4.34 6.82
C PRO A 19 -24.98 2.81 6.73
N PHE A 20 -23.79 2.23 6.60
CA PHE A 20 -23.58 0.80 6.74
C PHE A 20 -23.96 0.40 8.18
N ALA A 21 -24.92 -0.50 8.34
CA ALA A 21 -25.41 -0.93 9.64
C ALA A 21 -25.43 -2.46 9.67
N VAL A 22 -24.51 -3.03 10.43
CA VAL A 22 -24.45 -4.46 10.74
C VAL A 22 -25.09 -4.67 12.10
N GLU A 23 -26.18 -5.43 12.12
CA GLU A 23 -26.94 -5.71 13.35
C GLU A 23 -26.38 -6.91 14.11
N SER A 24 -25.63 -7.80 13.45
CA SER A 24 -25.00 -8.97 14.09
C SER A 24 -23.81 -9.52 13.30
N ALA A 25 -22.97 -10.35 13.93
CA ALA A 25 -21.87 -11.07 13.27
C ALA A 25 -22.33 -12.03 12.15
N SER A 26 -23.62 -12.34 12.06
CA SER A 26 -24.22 -13.18 11.02
C SER A 26 -24.75 -12.39 9.81
N ASP A 27 -24.61 -11.06 9.82
CA ASP A 27 -25.13 -10.20 8.77
C ASP A 27 -24.53 -10.57 7.39
N PRO A 28 -25.37 -10.88 6.37
CA PRO A 28 -24.90 -11.16 5.02
C PRO A 28 -24.03 -10.05 4.42
N GLN A 29 -24.15 -8.81 4.88
CA GLN A 29 -23.32 -7.70 4.46
C GLN A 29 -21.85 -7.88 4.85
N LEU A 30 -21.54 -8.61 5.94
CA LEU A 30 -20.18 -8.93 6.33
C LEU A 30 -19.47 -9.85 5.32
N LYS A 31 -20.22 -10.66 4.56
CA LYS A 31 -19.64 -11.44 3.45
C LYS A 31 -19.07 -10.54 2.36
N LYS A 32 -19.56 -9.30 2.25
CA LYS A 32 -18.98 -8.31 1.33
C LYS A 32 -17.63 -7.80 1.85
N LEU A 33 -17.32 -7.89 3.13
CA LEU A 33 -15.99 -7.52 3.62
C LEU A 33 -14.95 -8.55 3.19
N VAL A 34 -15.31 -9.81 2.97
CA VAL A 34 -14.34 -10.86 2.64
C VAL A 34 -13.59 -10.54 1.34
N GLY A 35 -12.26 -10.52 1.39
CA GLY A 35 -11.40 -10.32 0.21
C GLY A 35 -10.14 -9.50 0.49
N GLU A 36 -9.41 -9.19 -0.58
CA GLU A 36 -8.23 -8.33 -0.55
C GLU A 36 -8.64 -6.87 -0.78
N TRP A 37 -8.31 -6.00 0.17
CA TRP A 37 -8.65 -4.58 0.14
C TRP A 37 -7.40 -3.75 0.26
N MET A 38 -7.23 -2.77 -0.61
CA MET A 38 -6.04 -1.94 -0.62
C MET A 38 -6.41 -0.50 -0.33
N CYS A 39 -5.71 0.14 0.60
CA CYS A 39 -5.92 1.56 0.85
C CYS A 39 -5.46 2.36 -0.39
N THR A 40 -6.42 3.03 -1.02
CA THR A 40 -6.20 3.82 -2.23
C THR A 40 -6.38 5.29 -1.99
N LYS A 41 -6.81 5.77 -0.83
CA LYS A 41 -6.93 7.22 -0.58
C LYS A 41 -7.03 7.47 0.90
N ILE A 42 -6.29 8.46 1.38
CA ILE A 42 -6.40 8.93 2.76
C ILE A 42 -6.67 10.43 2.72
N VAL A 43 -7.82 10.84 3.25
CA VAL A 43 -8.27 12.23 3.31
C VAL A 43 -8.47 12.58 4.77
N VAL A 44 -8.07 13.79 5.13
CA VAL A 44 -8.24 14.30 6.48
C VAL A 44 -9.19 15.45 6.40
N GLU A 45 -10.24 15.39 7.19
CA GLU A 45 -11.15 16.51 7.34
C GLU A 45 -10.84 17.20 8.65
N SER A 46 -10.39 18.43 8.52
CA SER A 46 -10.24 19.37 9.61
C SER A 46 -11.07 20.61 9.31
N ASN A 47 -11.57 21.23 10.37
CA ASN A 47 -12.27 22.51 10.27
C ASN A 47 -11.30 23.71 10.31
N ASN A 48 -10.00 23.46 10.54
CA ASN A 48 -8.96 24.49 10.60
C ASN A 48 -7.61 23.94 10.13
N ARG A 49 -6.93 24.70 9.26
CA ARG A 49 -5.58 24.40 8.75
C ARG A 49 -4.52 24.25 9.85
N ALA A 50 -4.64 25.00 10.95
CA ALA A 50 -3.71 24.86 12.08
C ALA A 50 -3.75 23.43 12.65
N GLN A 51 -4.94 22.87 12.80
CA GLN A 51 -5.14 21.50 13.27
C GLN A 51 -4.64 20.47 12.23
N GLU A 52 -4.74 20.75 10.93
CA GLU A 52 -4.14 19.86 9.91
C GLU A 52 -2.61 19.80 10.05
N LEU A 53 -1.97 20.96 10.24
CA LEU A 53 -0.52 21.05 10.42
C LEU A 53 -0.05 20.35 11.70
N GLU A 54 -0.79 20.49 12.80
CA GLU A 54 -0.52 19.77 14.05
C GLU A 54 -0.66 18.25 13.90
N MET A 55 -1.51 17.79 12.98
CA MET A 55 -1.73 16.38 12.72
C MET A 55 -0.81 15.82 11.64
N GLU A 56 -0.01 16.63 10.93
CA GLU A 56 0.74 16.17 9.74
C GLU A 56 1.66 14.98 10.04
N ASP A 57 2.32 14.96 11.21
CA ASP A 57 3.15 13.82 11.62
C ASP A 57 2.32 12.55 11.85
N VAL A 58 1.17 12.68 12.51
CA VAL A 58 0.22 11.57 12.72
C VAL A 58 -0.30 11.08 11.36
N LEU A 59 -0.59 12.00 10.44
CA LEU A 59 -1.07 11.69 9.10
C LEU A 59 -0.02 11.03 8.24
N SER A 60 1.24 11.47 8.31
CA SER A 60 2.35 10.82 7.64
C SER A 60 2.49 9.40 8.14
N SER A 61 2.44 9.19 9.46
CA SER A 61 2.50 7.85 10.06
C SER A 61 1.32 6.98 9.63
N VAL A 62 0.09 7.49 9.66
CA VAL A 62 -1.10 6.75 9.20
C VAL A 62 -1.01 6.41 7.72
N ARG A 63 -0.51 7.33 6.89
CA ARG A 63 -0.29 7.11 5.47
C ARG A 63 0.76 6.03 5.25
N GLU A 64 1.90 6.12 5.92
CA GLU A 64 2.95 5.09 5.88
C GLU A 64 2.45 3.72 6.34
N ASP A 65 1.54 3.70 7.32
CA ASP A 65 0.99 2.49 7.88
C ASP A 65 -0.10 1.85 7.04
N LEU A 66 -0.91 2.63 6.32
CA LEU A 66 -2.09 2.12 5.63
C LEU A 66 -1.93 2.09 4.10
N GLU A 67 -1.19 3.04 3.53
CA GLU A 67 -0.93 3.05 2.08
C GLU A 67 -0.02 1.87 1.74
N LEU A 68 -0.36 1.15 0.67
CA LEU A 68 0.18 -0.18 0.27
C LEU A 68 -0.35 -1.38 1.03
N ASN A 69 -0.87 -1.22 2.24
CA ASN A 69 -1.40 -2.36 2.96
C ASN A 69 -2.60 -2.92 2.19
N VAL A 70 -2.45 -4.16 1.75
CA VAL A 70 -3.62 -4.96 1.42
C VAL A 70 -4.04 -5.64 2.70
N ILE A 71 -5.23 -5.28 3.14
CA ILE A 71 -5.91 -5.96 4.22
C ILE A 71 -6.61 -7.15 3.60
N GLU A 72 -6.23 -8.34 4.03
CA GLU A 72 -7.03 -9.52 3.75
C GLU A 72 -8.07 -9.67 4.86
N LEU A 73 -9.31 -9.36 4.50
CA LEU A 73 -10.45 -9.56 5.36
C LEU A 73 -10.96 -10.99 5.14
N GLY A 74 -10.77 -11.83 6.15
CA GLY A 74 -11.26 -13.20 6.22
C GLY A 74 -12.73 -13.26 6.62
N ALA A 75 -13.18 -14.44 7.08
CA ALA A 75 -14.51 -14.55 7.68
C ALA A 75 -14.63 -13.65 8.92
N PRO A 76 -15.83 -13.17 9.30
CA PRO A 76 -16.00 -12.18 10.37
C PRO A 76 -15.54 -12.66 11.76
N ASP A 77 -15.40 -13.96 11.93
CA ASP A 77 -14.94 -14.66 13.14
C ASP A 77 -13.43 -14.97 13.13
N SER A 78 -12.71 -14.54 12.08
CA SER A 78 -11.26 -14.72 11.96
C SER A 78 -10.51 -13.42 12.23
N ALA A 79 -9.37 -13.51 12.91
CA ALA A 79 -8.41 -12.42 12.96
C ALA A 79 -7.88 -12.16 11.55
N TRP A 80 -7.91 -10.90 11.13
CA TRP A 80 -7.42 -10.47 9.82
C TRP A 80 -5.99 -9.96 9.97
N THR A 81 -5.16 -10.15 8.95
CA THR A 81 -3.76 -9.73 9.00
C THR A 81 -3.41 -8.87 7.80
N SER A 82 -2.77 -7.72 8.05
CA SER A 82 -2.06 -6.96 7.01
C SER A 82 -0.56 -6.90 7.35
N TYR A 83 0.27 -6.60 6.36
CA TYR A 83 1.72 -6.58 6.52
C TYR A 83 2.27 -5.23 6.07
N ARG A 84 3.04 -4.56 6.93
CA ARG A 84 3.76 -3.34 6.57
C ARG A 84 4.88 -3.66 5.56
N SER A 85 5.09 -2.76 4.60
CA SER A 85 6.05 -2.90 3.49
C SER A 85 7.24 -1.94 3.61
N ASN A 86 7.83 -1.74 4.78
CA ASN A 86 8.90 -0.76 4.96
C ASN A 86 10.31 -1.37 5.09
N GLY A 87 10.48 -2.67 4.85
CA GLY A 87 11.77 -3.37 4.97
C GLY A 87 12.26 -3.62 6.39
N ASN A 88 11.63 -3.01 7.41
CA ASN A 88 11.97 -3.17 8.82
C ASN A 88 11.34 -4.43 9.47
N GLY A 89 11.12 -5.47 8.66
CA GLY A 89 10.55 -6.75 9.09
C GLY A 89 9.05 -6.91 8.88
N TYR A 90 8.55 -8.13 9.14
CA TYR A 90 7.13 -8.45 9.11
C TYR A 90 6.47 -7.98 10.42
N GLN A 91 5.89 -6.79 10.41
CA GLN A 91 4.89 -6.46 11.42
C GLN A 91 3.52 -6.84 10.89
N ALA A 92 2.98 -7.93 11.43
CA ALA A 92 1.61 -8.32 11.20
C ALA A 92 0.70 -7.38 12.02
N MET A 93 -0.08 -6.56 11.32
CA MET A 93 -1.19 -5.86 11.95
C MET A 93 -2.36 -6.82 12.03
N GLN A 94 -2.89 -7.01 13.23
CA GLN A 94 -4.12 -7.76 13.42
C GLN A 94 -5.30 -6.80 13.34
N TRP A 95 -6.31 -7.17 12.57
CA TRP A 95 -7.56 -6.44 12.47
C TRP A 95 -8.70 -7.32 12.96
N GLU A 96 -9.59 -6.73 13.74
CA GLU A 96 -10.70 -7.43 14.37
C GLU A 96 -11.99 -6.64 14.14
N PHE A 97 -12.99 -7.30 13.58
CA PHE A 97 -14.32 -6.72 13.47
C PHE A 97 -14.97 -6.66 14.85
N GLN A 98 -15.48 -5.49 15.18
CA GLN A 98 -16.22 -5.21 16.41
C GLN A 98 -17.68 -4.90 16.09
N PRO A 99 -18.61 -5.18 17.03
CA PRO A 99 -19.99 -4.72 16.92
C PRO A 99 -20.08 -3.22 16.61
N ALA A 100 -21.22 -2.80 16.02
CA ALA A 100 -21.47 -1.42 15.59
C ALA A 100 -20.58 -0.92 14.42
N ASN A 101 -20.16 -1.83 13.53
CA ASN A 101 -19.36 -1.54 12.34
C ASN A 101 -17.98 -0.96 12.62
N ASN A 102 -17.38 -1.34 13.74
CA ASN A 102 -16.03 -0.91 14.05
C ASN A 102 -15.02 -1.98 13.64
N ILE A 103 -13.82 -1.55 13.29
CA ILE A 103 -12.68 -2.43 13.03
C ILE A 103 -11.55 -1.93 13.93
N ASN A 104 -11.17 -2.73 14.91
CA ASN A 104 -9.98 -2.46 15.70
C ASN A 104 -8.77 -2.97 14.94
N PHE A 105 -7.63 -2.30 15.11
CA PHE A 105 -6.36 -2.83 14.63
C PHE A 105 -5.27 -2.68 15.69
N SER A 106 -4.43 -3.71 15.79
CA SER A 106 -3.34 -3.83 16.74
C SER A 106 -2.05 -4.23 16.03
N ALA A 107 -0.92 -3.80 16.61
CA ALA A 107 0.42 -4.19 16.18
C ALA A 107 1.11 -4.85 17.37
N ASP A 108 1.62 -6.06 17.18
CA ASP A 108 2.29 -6.85 18.21
C ASP A 108 1.43 -7.01 19.50
N GLY A 109 0.12 -7.14 19.33
CA GLY A 109 -0.86 -7.25 20.40
C GLY A 109 -1.25 -5.93 21.10
N ALA A 110 -0.57 -4.82 20.80
CA ALA A 110 -0.93 -3.51 21.33
C ALA A 110 -1.99 -2.83 20.44
N PRO A 111 -3.08 -2.29 21.01
CA PRO A 111 -4.09 -1.57 20.23
C PRO A 111 -3.48 -0.31 19.62
N VAL A 112 -3.58 -0.17 18.29
CA VAL A 112 -3.10 1.01 17.56
C VAL A 112 -4.25 1.98 17.32
N GLY A 113 -5.43 1.47 16.96
CA GLY A 113 -6.59 2.33 16.72
C GLY A 113 -7.87 1.57 16.38
N SER A 114 -8.88 2.33 15.99
CA SER A 114 -10.16 1.82 15.54
C SER A 114 -10.70 2.64 14.36
N PHE A 115 -11.35 1.95 13.43
CA PHE A 115 -12.07 2.52 12.31
C PHE A 115 -13.56 2.26 12.46
N ALA A 116 -14.40 3.22 12.08
CA ALA A 116 -15.81 2.98 11.80
C ALA A 116 -16.01 2.80 10.28
N ILE A 117 -16.78 1.79 9.86
CA ILE A 117 -17.13 1.61 8.45
C ILE A 117 -18.21 2.63 8.09
N ALA A 118 -17.85 3.65 7.31
CA ALA A 118 -18.80 4.66 6.85
C ALA A 118 -19.59 4.21 5.62
N ALA A 119 -18.93 3.48 4.71
CA ALA A 119 -19.57 2.98 3.50
C ALA A 119 -18.93 1.66 3.06
N LEU A 120 -19.77 0.76 2.53
CA LEU A 120 -19.33 -0.49 1.92
C LEU A 120 -20.13 -0.76 0.65
N GLU A 121 -19.44 -0.71 -0.48
CA GLU A 121 -19.94 -1.11 -1.79
C GLU A 121 -19.27 -2.41 -2.24
N LYS A 122 -19.58 -2.86 -3.47
CA LYS A 122 -19.03 -4.11 -4.01
C LYS A 122 -17.50 -4.08 -4.02
N ASP A 123 -16.92 -2.99 -4.53
CA ASP A 123 -15.49 -2.86 -4.82
C ASP A 123 -14.81 -1.71 -4.07
N THR A 124 -15.56 -1.00 -3.20
CA THR A 124 -15.06 0.15 -2.45
C THR A 124 -15.53 0.09 -1.00
N MET A 125 -14.64 0.39 -0.06
CA MET A 125 -14.93 0.51 1.37
C MET A 125 -14.36 1.83 1.88
N VAL A 126 -15.10 2.53 2.73
CA VAL A 126 -14.64 3.77 3.37
C VAL A 126 -14.64 3.58 4.87
N LEU A 127 -13.47 3.72 5.47
CA LEU A 127 -13.23 3.64 6.90
C LEU A 127 -12.95 5.04 7.46
N LEU A 128 -13.53 5.35 8.62
CA LEU A 128 -13.30 6.61 9.34
C LEU A 128 -12.53 6.32 10.61
N MET A 129 -11.40 6.99 10.80
CA MET A 129 -10.61 6.96 12.02
C MET A 129 -10.67 8.32 12.71
N GLN A 130 -10.91 8.30 14.02
CA GLN A 130 -10.76 9.49 14.84
C GLN A 130 -9.28 9.65 15.21
N LEU A 131 -8.69 10.75 14.81
CA LEU A 131 -7.34 11.14 15.19
C LEU A 131 -7.37 12.00 16.45
N ARG A 132 -6.41 11.77 17.32
CA ARG A 132 -6.15 12.59 18.51
C ARG A 132 -4.77 13.23 18.40
N PRO A 133 -4.61 14.48 18.86
CA PRO A 133 -3.30 15.11 18.94
C PRO A 133 -2.34 14.30 19.82
N PRO A 134 -1.03 14.28 19.49
CA PRO A 134 -0.02 13.59 20.29
C PRO A 134 0.05 14.08 21.74
N ASP A 135 -0.24 15.36 21.97
CA ASP A 135 -0.23 16.00 23.29
C ASP A 135 -1.51 15.76 24.10
N GLY A 136 -2.47 15.00 23.56
CA GLY A 136 -3.76 14.75 24.19
C GLY A 136 -4.71 15.95 24.18
N GLY A 137 -4.44 16.96 23.35
CA GLY A 137 -5.27 18.14 23.19
C GLY A 137 -6.71 17.84 22.74
N ALA A 138 -7.61 18.82 22.90
CA ALA A 138 -9.05 18.68 22.64
C ALA A 138 -9.43 18.60 21.15
N GLY A 139 -8.46 18.74 20.23
CA GLY A 139 -8.70 18.62 18.79
C GLY A 139 -9.15 17.21 18.43
N LYS A 140 -10.19 17.09 17.60
CA LYS A 140 -10.56 15.83 16.95
C LYS A 140 -10.51 16.05 15.45
N ALA A 141 -9.67 15.31 14.76
CA ALA A 141 -9.70 15.23 13.31
C ALA A 141 -10.30 13.88 12.89
N VAL A 142 -10.97 13.84 11.75
CA VAL A 142 -11.45 12.59 11.17
C VAL A 142 -10.63 12.30 9.93
N CYS A 143 -10.05 11.11 9.90
CA CYS A 143 -9.33 10.58 8.77
C CYS A 143 -10.23 9.59 8.04
N SER A 144 -10.48 9.85 6.76
CA SER A 144 -11.25 9.00 5.85
C SER A 144 -10.29 8.20 4.97
N CYS A 145 -10.32 6.89 5.12
CA CYS A 145 -9.49 5.95 4.37
C CYS A 145 -10.38 5.18 3.39
N GLN A 146 -10.14 5.37 2.08
CA GLN A 146 -10.83 4.65 1.03
C GLN A 146 -10.03 3.43 0.60
N PHE A 147 -10.61 2.26 0.78
CA PHE A 147 -10.10 0.98 0.34
C PHE A 147 -10.79 0.56 -0.96
N THR A 148 -9.99 0.05 -1.88
CA THR A 148 -10.49 -0.54 -3.12
C THR A 148 -10.23 -2.04 -3.09
N ARG A 149 -11.23 -2.83 -3.48
CA ARG A 149 -11.07 -4.27 -3.60
C ARG A 149 -10.13 -4.60 -4.76
N ILE A 150 -9.18 -5.47 -4.50
CA ILE A 150 -8.30 -6.03 -5.52
C ILE A 150 -8.51 -7.54 -5.65
N ASN A 151 -8.01 -8.13 -6.73
CA ASN A 151 -8.07 -9.58 -6.95
C ASN A 151 -6.74 -10.05 -7.52
N SER A 152 -5.74 -10.19 -6.65
CA SER A 152 -4.39 -10.56 -7.04
C SER A 152 -4.32 -12.02 -7.51
N ARG A 153 -5.15 -12.90 -6.95
CA ARG A 153 -5.24 -14.31 -7.37
C ARG A 153 -5.59 -14.48 -8.83
N LYS A 154 -6.47 -13.64 -9.37
CA LYS A 154 -6.82 -13.67 -10.80
C LYS A 154 -5.62 -13.33 -11.70
N ILE A 155 -4.63 -12.60 -11.17
CA ILE A 155 -3.46 -12.13 -11.92
C ILE A 155 -2.28 -13.10 -11.77
N ALA A 156 -2.00 -13.55 -10.55
CA ALA A 156 -0.80 -14.31 -10.21
C ALA A 156 -1.08 -15.76 -9.76
N GLY A 157 -2.34 -16.17 -9.64
CA GLY A 157 -2.74 -17.45 -9.05
C GLY A 157 -2.62 -17.50 -7.52
N MET A 158 -2.11 -16.44 -6.90
CA MET A 158 -1.82 -16.35 -5.46
C MET A 158 -2.16 -14.97 -4.93
N ARG A 159 -2.26 -14.87 -3.59
CA ARG A 159 -2.57 -13.61 -2.90
C ARG A 159 -1.35 -12.69 -2.91
N LEU A 160 -1.56 -11.38 -2.95
CA LEU A 160 -0.48 -10.41 -3.08
C LEU A 160 0.47 -10.47 -1.87
N TYR A 161 -0.07 -10.75 -0.69
CA TYR A 161 0.66 -10.86 0.56
C TYR A 161 0.87 -12.30 1.02
N ASP A 162 0.77 -13.27 0.10
CA ASP A 162 1.14 -14.65 0.40
C ASP A 162 2.62 -14.69 0.82
N PRO A 163 2.97 -15.28 1.98
CA PRO A 163 4.36 -15.37 2.44
C PRO A 163 5.30 -15.97 1.38
N ALA A 164 4.79 -16.88 0.54
CA ALA A 164 5.58 -17.56 -0.49
C ALA A 164 6.15 -16.61 -1.55
N ILE A 165 5.53 -15.46 -1.81
CA ILE A 165 6.06 -14.44 -2.76
C ILE A 165 6.57 -13.18 -2.10
N ASN A 166 6.48 -13.09 -0.77
CA ASN A 166 6.92 -11.93 0.00
C ASN A 166 8.16 -12.21 0.84
N TRP A 167 8.77 -13.40 0.73
CA TRP A 167 9.98 -13.80 1.46
C TRP A 167 11.14 -12.81 1.38
N TRP A 168 11.17 -11.93 0.37
CA TRP A 168 12.16 -10.88 0.18
C TRP A 168 11.98 -9.66 1.10
N ARG A 169 10.86 -9.54 1.82
CA ARG A 169 10.56 -8.37 2.66
C ARG A 169 11.44 -8.23 3.90
N PRO A 170 11.72 -9.30 4.67
CA PRO A 170 12.66 -9.20 5.77
C PRO A 170 14.04 -8.89 5.23
N GLN A 171 14.69 -7.94 5.91
CA GLN A 171 16.10 -7.71 5.73
C GLN A 171 16.89 -9.02 6.00
N PRO A 172 17.77 -9.43 5.08
CA PRO A 172 18.62 -10.60 5.31
C PRO A 172 19.49 -10.40 6.56
N GLN A 173 19.85 -11.50 7.24
CA GLN A 173 20.71 -11.46 8.44
C GLN A 173 22.21 -11.54 8.12
N LYS A 174 22.56 -11.67 6.83
CA LYS A 174 23.92 -11.76 6.32
C LYS A 174 23.97 -11.28 4.87
N ASN A 175 25.18 -11.03 4.36
CA ASN A 175 25.39 -10.78 2.94
C ASN A 175 24.82 -11.92 2.09
N GLU A 176 24.26 -11.53 0.95
CA GLU A 176 23.65 -12.45 0.00
C GLU A 176 24.62 -12.64 -1.16
N SER A 177 24.69 -13.86 -1.69
CA SER A 177 25.40 -14.12 -2.94
C SER A 177 24.71 -13.42 -4.12
N HIS A 178 25.43 -13.26 -5.23
CA HIS A 178 24.88 -12.71 -6.47
C HIS A 178 23.57 -13.41 -6.89
N THR A 179 23.52 -14.75 -6.85
CA THR A 179 22.30 -15.51 -7.19
C THR A 179 21.14 -15.24 -6.21
N GLU A 180 21.42 -15.10 -4.92
CA GLU A 180 20.40 -14.75 -3.91
C GLU A 180 19.85 -13.33 -4.15
N LEU A 181 20.72 -12.36 -4.45
CA LEU A 181 20.33 -10.99 -4.80
C LEU A 181 19.46 -10.93 -6.06
N VAL A 182 19.84 -11.66 -7.11
CA VAL A 182 19.06 -11.75 -8.36
C VAL A 182 17.66 -12.33 -8.06
N ASN A 183 17.59 -13.41 -7.27
CA ASN A 183 16.31 -14.00 -6.90
C ASN A 183 15.44 -13.04 -6.07
N ARG A 184 16.05 -12.28 -5.15
CA ARG A 184 15.36 -11.25 -4.36
C ARG A 184 14.78 -10.16 -5.24
N LEU A 185 15.61 -9.60 -6.14
CA LEU A 185 15.18 -8.57 -7.09
C LEU A 185 14.06 -9.07 -8.01
N LYS A 186 14.15 -10.31 -8.51
CA LYS A 186 13.06 -10.93 -9.29
C LYS A 186 11.77 -11.02 -8.50
N ALA A 187 11.85 -11.38 -7.21
CA ALA A 187 10.67 -11.46 -6.35
C ALA A 187 10.06 -10.08 -6.09
N MET A 188 10.87 -9.04 -5.85
CA MET A 188 10.43 -7.65 -5.72
C MET A 188 9.73 -7.15 -6.99
N LEU A 189 10.37 -7.31 -8.15
CA LEU A 189 9.80 -6.92 -9.45
C LEU A 189 8.49 -7.64 -9.75
N LYS A 190 8.41 -8.95 -9.45
CA LYS A 190 7.17 -9.72 -9.61
C LYS A 190 6.07 -9.23 -8.68
N PHE A 191 6.40 -8.88 -7.44
CA PHE A 191 5.44 -8.28 -6.51
C PHE A 191 4.87 -6.97 -7.09
N ASP A 192 5.73 -6.04 -7.51
CA ASP A 192 5.30 -4.77 -8.10
C ASP A 192 4.46 -4.97 -9.37
N TYR A 193 4.82 -5.93 -10.22
CA TYR A 193 4.01 -6.33 -11.37
C TYR A 193 2.59 -6.75 -10.96
N VAL A 194 2.45 -7.65 -9.98
CA VAL A 194 1.13 -8.13 -9.53
C VAL A 194 0.35 -7.01 -8.85
N TYR A 195 1.01 -6.19 -8.03
CA TYR A 195 0.43 -5.03 -7.36
C TYR A 195 -0.16 -4.04 -8.36
N ILE A 196 0.65 -3.58 -9.33
CA ILE A 196 0.25 -2.59 -10.34
C ILE A 196 -0.88 -3.15 -11.25
N ARG A 197 -0.83 -4.43 -11.63
CA ARG A 197 -1.95 -5.05 -12.37
C ARG A 197 -3.21 -5.18 -11.54
N SER A 198 -3.08 -5.46 -10.25
CA SER A 198 -4.24 -5.59 -9.34
C SER A 198 -4.97 -4.26 -9.23
N LEU A 199 -4.21 -3.17 -9.13
CA LEU A 199 -4.70 -1.80 -9.23
C LEU A 199 -5.44 -1.54 -10.55
N TYR A 200 -4.83 -1.89 -11.69
CA TYR A 200 -5.44 -1.67 -13.01
C TYR A 200 -6.82 -2.33 -13.18
N TYR A 201 -6.99 -3.55 -12.66
CA TYR A 201 -8.26 -4.27 -12.76
C TYR A 201 -9.25 -3.97 -11.62
N SER A 202 -8.89 -3.05 -10.73
CA SER A 202 -9.73 -2.61 -9.62
C SER A 202 -10.46 -1.31 -9.94
N ALA A 203 -11.21 -0.77 -8.98
CA ALA A 203 -11.83 0.56 -9.09
C ALA A 203 -10.87 1.72 -8.76
N ALA A 204 -9.57 1.44 -8.57
CA ALA A 204 -8.58 2.44 -8.22
C ALA A 204 -8.36 3.44 -9.36
N THR A 205 -8.28 4.72 -9.03
CA THR A 205 -8.14 5.79 -10.03
C THR A 205 -6.72 6.33 -10.16
N TYR A 206 -5.82 5.94 -9.26
CA TYR A 206 -4.40 6.33 -9.30
C TYR A 206 -3.51 5.25 -8.68
N ILE A 207 -2.22 5.37 -8.94
CA ILE A 207 -1.17 4.54 -8.35
C ILE A 207 -0.18 5.48 -7.68
N ASP A 208 0.09 5.27 -6.40
CA ASP A 208 1.20 5.96 -5.74
C ASP A 208 2.50 5.20 -6.03
N THR A 209 3.28 5.72 -6.96
CA THR A 209 4.55 5.10 -7.35
C THR A 209 5.67 5.35 -6.35
N LYS A 210 5.55 6.32 -5.43
CA LYS A 210 6.54 6.57 -4.36
C LYS A 210 6.64 5.41 -3.38
N ARG A 211 5.65 4.54 -3.43
CA ARG A 211 5.42 3.44 -2.51
C ARG A 211 5.82 2.09 -3.13
N LEU A 212 6.22 2.08 -4.39
CA LEU A 212 6.88 0.92 -4.99
C LEU A 212 8.30 0.84 -4.45
N ASN A 213 8.72 -0.35 -4.04
CA ASN A 213 9.99 -0.54 -3.32
C ASN A 213 11.21 -0.51 -4.24
N MET A 214 11.00 -0.50 -5.56
CA MET A 214 12.08 -0.45 -6.54
C MET A 214 12.66 0.97 -6.67
N PRO A 215 13.97 1.11 -6.92
CA PRO A 215 14.68 2.39 -6.95
C PRO A 215 14.46 3.10 -8.29
N PHE A 216 13.20 3.25 -8.68
CA PHE A 216 12.79 3.73 -10.00
C PHE A 216 12.21 5.14 -9.92
N ILE A 217 12.35 5.86 -11.03
CA ILE A 217 11.75 7.16 -11.26
C ILE A 217 10.63 6.97 -12.27
N TYR A 218 9.40 7.30 -11.87
CA TYR A 218 8.22 7.14 -12.70
C TYR A 218 7.83 8.48 -13.31
N TYR A 219 7.62 8.51 -14.61
CA TYR A 219 7.16 9.70 -15.33
C TYR A 219 6.23 9.29 -16.47
N ASN A 220 5.53 10.26 -17.05
CA ASN A 220 4.60 9.98 -18.15
C ASN A 220 5.36 9.40 -19.35
N GLY A 221 5.06 8.15 -19.69
CA GLY A 221 5.66 7.44 -20.82
C GLY A 221 7.01 6.78 -20.56
N GLY A 222 7.42 6.58 -19.30
CA GLY A 222 8.65 5.86 -19.01
C GLY A 222 8.91 5.54 -17.53
N ILE A 223 9.90 4.67 -17.33
CA ILE A 223 10.52 4.34 -16.05
C ILE A 223 12.02 4.58 -16.20
N GLY A 224 12.61 5.30 -15.26
CA GLY A 224 14.06 5.45 -15.10
C GLY A 224 14.57 4.69 -13.88
N LEU A 225 15.86 4.38 -13.87
CA LEU A 225 16.57 3.88 -12.69
C LEU A 225 17.24 5.08 -11.98
N LYS A 226 17.18 5.14 -10.64
CA LYS A 226 17.93 6.14 -9.87
C LYS A 226 19.43 5.84 -9.94
N ASP A 227 20.28 6.88 -9.97
CA ASP A 227 21.73 6.71 -10.04
C ASP A 227 22.29 6.06 -8.76
N TYR A 228 21.76 6.43 -7.60
CA TYR A 228 22.03 5.79 -6.31
C TYR A 228 20.85 6.05 -5.38
N PRO A 229 20.32 5.04 -4.68
CA PRO A 229 19.35 5.30 -3.62
C PRO A 229 20.09 6.05 -2.50
N ASP A 230 19.65 7.26 -2.18
CA ASP A 230 20.06 7.86 -0.91
C ASP A 230 19.62 6.91 0.22
N GLY A 231 20.33 6.86 1.35
CA GLY A 231 20.01 5.93 2.45
C GLY A 231 18.62 6.13 3.07
N THR A 232 17.80 7.01 2.51
CA THR A 232 16.39 7.24 2.81
C THR A 232 15.44 6.49 1.87
N ASP A 233 15.92 5.86 0.81
CA ASP A 233 15.08 5.05 -0.08
C ASP A 233 14.69 3.74 0.61
N SER A 234 13.38 3.46 0.65
CA SER A 234 12.82 2.19 1.13
C SER A 234 13.49 0.97 0.51
N PHE A 235 13.98 1.06 -0.74
CA PHE A 235 14.72 0.00 -1.41
C PHE A 235 15.90 -0.51 -0.58
N THR A 236 16.63 0.39 0.08
CA THR A 236 17.84 0.06 0.85
C THR A 236 17.53 -0.79 2.08
N ASN A 237 16.32 -0.69 2.64
CA ASN A 237 15.91 -1.45 3.83
C ASN A 237 15.77 -2.95 3.57
N PHE A 238 15.74 -3.40 2.31
CA PHE A 238 15.57 -4.80 1.95
C PHE A 238 16.89 -5.59 1.82
N PHE A 239 18.03 -4.93 2.05
CA PHE A 239 19.36 -5.51 1.88
C PHE A 239 20.17 -5.43 3.17
N TYR A 240 21.03 -6.42 3.40
CA TYR A 240 21.82 -6.51 4.62
C TYR A 240 22.92 -5.44 4.73
N SER A 241 23.54 -5.08 3.61
CA SER A 241 24.74 -4.22 3.58
C SER A 241 24.71 -3.26 2.40
N LYS A 242 25.60 -2.26 2.46
CA LYS A 242 25.82 -1.32 1.36
C LYS A 242 26.33 -2.03 0.11
N GLU A 243 27.19 -3.03 0.27
CA GLU A 243 27.74 -3.83 -0.82
C GLU A 243 26.65 -4.61 -1.56
N ASN A 244 25.69 -5.21 -0.82
CA ASN A 244 24.52 -5.84 -1.43
C ASN A 244 23.65 -4.84 -2.21
N ILE A 245 23.47 -3.62 -1.69
CA ILE A 245 22.71 -2.56 -2.37
C ILE A 245 23.39 -2.16 -3.68
N GLU A 246 24.71 -1.95 -3.65
CA GLU A 246 25.49 -1.60 -4.83
C GLU A 246 25.44 -2.69 -5.90
N GLU A 247 25.59 -3.95 -5.50
CA GLU A 247 25.46 -5.10 -6.40
C GLU A 247 24.04 -5.22 -6.96
N ALA A 248 23.02 -5.03 -6.13
CA ALA A 248 21.61 -5.05 -6.57
C ALA A 248 21.33 -3.94 -7.60
N MET A 249 21.84 -2.73 -7.38
CA MET A 249 21.75 -1.62 -8.34
C MET A 249 22.47 -1.95 -9.65
N HIS A 250 23.64 -2.59 -9.58
CA HIS A 250 24.37 -3.03 -10.76
C HIS A 250 23.59 -4.05 -11.59
N ILE A 251 23.00 -5.06 -10.93
CA ILE A 251 22.13 -6.06 -11.57
C ILE A 251 20.95 -5.38 -12.27
N LEU A 252 20.27 -4.44 -11.59
CA LEU A 252 19.15 -3.70 -12.17
C LEU A 252 19.58 -2.86 -13.37
N ALA A 253 20.68 -2.11 -13.28
CA ALA A 253 21.20 -1.28 -14.36
C ALA A 253 21.52 -2.10 -15.62
N LYS A 254 22.16 -3.27 -15.45
CA LYS A 254 22.44 -4.20 -16.54
C LYS A 254 21.16 -4.74 -17.17
N GLY A 255 20.15 -5.06 -16.36
CA GLY A 255 18.82 -5.48 -16.83
C GLY A 255 18.08 -4.38 -17.60
N PHE A 256 18.11 -3.15 -17.10
CA PHE A 256 17.49 -1.98 -17.74
C PHE A 256 17.97 -1.80 -19.19
N GLY A 257 19.26 -1.98 -19.44
CA GLY A 257 19.84 -1.91 -20.79
C GLY A 257 19.33 -2.99 -21.76
N LYS A 258 18.69 -4.05 -21.27
CA LYS A 258 18.13 -5.15 -22.07
C LYS A 258 16.62 -5.02 -22.33
N VAL A 259 15.88 -4.24 -21.53
CA VAL A 259 14.42 -4.15 -21.62
C VAL A 259 14.00 -3.03 -22.57
N GLN A 260 13.12 -3.36 -23.51
CA GLN A 260 12.47 -2.35 -24.35
C GLN A 260 11.19 -1.85 -23.67
N TYR A 261 11.12 -0.55 -23.36
CA TYR A 261 9.90 0.05 -22.82
C TYR A 261 8.81 0.07 -23.91
N THR A 262 7.78 -0.75 -23.72
CA THR A 262 6.68 -0.89 -24.68
C THR A 262 5.53 0.01 -24.28
N LYS A 263 5.21 1.00 -25.13
CA LYS A 263 4.05 1.86 -24.92
C LYS A 263 2.74 1.06 -24.96
N ARG A 264 1.82 1.40 -24.07
CA ARG A 264 0.47 0.81 -23.97
C ARG A 264 -0.55 1.94 -23.80
N PRO A 265 -1.86 1.67 -23.99
CA PRO A 265 -2.89 2.70 -23.81
C PRO A 265 -2.98 3.28 -22.39
N ASN A 266 -2.35 2.64 -21.41
CA ASN A 266 -2.40 3.05 -20.01
C ASN A 266 -1.01 2.85 -19.36
N TYR A 267 -0.46 3.93 -18.79
CA TYR A 267 0.86 3.94 -18.14
C TYR A 267 0.99 2.91 -17.02
N THR A 268 -0.10 2.59 -16.32
CA THR A 268 -0.13 1.53 -15.30
C THR A 268 0.26 0.17 -15.88
N LEU A 269 -0.29 -0.15 -17.06
CA LEU A 269 0.04 -1.41 -17.73
C LEU A 269 1.46 -1.38 -18.32
N GLU A 270 1.94 -0.22 -18.75
CA GLU A 270 3.34 -0.06 -19.16
C GLU A 270 4.28 -0.37 -18.00
N TYR A 271 4.01 0.22 -16.82
CA TYR A 271 4.82 0.00 -15.62
C TYR A 271 4.82 -1.47 -15.21
N ALA A 272 3.63 -2.09 -15.12
CA ALA A 272 3.54 -3.50 -14.80
C ALA A 272 4.32 -4.37 -15.81
N GLN A 273 4.13 -4.12 -17.11
CA GLN A 273 4.84 -4.88 -18.14
C GLN A 273 6.35 -4.74 -18.01
N PHE A 274 6.84 -3.52 -17.79
CA PHE A 274 8.25 -3.25 -17.57
C PHE A 274 8.81 -4.04 -16.39
N MET A 275 8.11 -4.07 -15.25
CA MET A 275 8.52 -4.86 -14.07
C MET A 275 8.68 -6.33 -14.40
N LYS A 276 7.71 -6.89 -15.13
CA LYS A 276 7.72 -8.30 -15.55
C LYS A 276 8.91 -8.57 -16.47
N ASP A 277 9.09 -7.75 -17.51
CA ASP A 277 10.13 -7.97 -18.51
C ASP A 277 11.53 -7.78 -17.91
N LEU A 278 11.70 -6.83 -16.98
CA LEU A 278 12.94 -6.66 -16.24
C LEU A 278 13.24 -7.88 -15.35
N ALA A 279 12.23 -8.42 -14.66
CA ALA A 279 12.39 -9.64 -13.85
C ALA A 279 12.82 -10.85 -14.70
N ASP A 280 12.41 -10.90 -15.97
CA ASP A 280 12.74 -11.99 -16.88
C ASP A 280 14.18 -11.92 -17.42
N VAL A 281 14.83 -10.74 -17.43
CA VAL A 281 16.16 -10.54 -18.05
C VAL A 281 17.32 -10.26 -17.09
N ILE A 282 17.05 -9.95 -15.82
CA ILE A 282 18.11 -9.81 -14.81
C ILE A 282 18.73 -11.17 -14.48
N GLU A 283 20.05 -11.18 -14.34
CA GLU A 283 20.92 -12.35 -14.21
C GLU A 283 22.02 -12.09 -13.21
#